data_AF-A0A316LVP1-F1
#
_entry.id   AF-A0A316LVP1-F1
#
_cell.length_a   1.000
_cell.length_b   1.000
_cell.length_c   1.000
_cell.angle_alpha   90.00
_cell.angle_beta   90.00
_cell.angle_gamma   90.00
#
_symmetry.space_group_name_H-M   'P 1'
#
loop_
_entity.id
_entity.type
_entity.pdbx_description
1 polymer ?
#
loop_
_entity_poly.entity_id
_entity_poly.type
_entity_poly.pdbx_seq_one_letter_code
_entity_poly.pdbx_strand_id
1 'polypeptide(L)'
;MKEIYRLIRRLGIHSNLSGYHFLARAVELVADDNSLLMGMTRRLFLEIADDFHMSPGSVDRNLRTVVHMIWDRGYIHNLEALAGYTIDYKPSSGEVIDILAAYYNHYLRKVPNPGEIPAELS
;
A
#
# COMPACT_ATOMS: atom_id res chain seq x y z
N MET A 1 1.62 2.96 -10.55
CA MET A 1 0.94 1.65 -10.38
C MET A 1 1.79 0.38 -10.45
N LYS A 2 2.56 0.10 -11.53
CA LYS A 2 3.32 -1.17 -11.63
C LYS A 2 4.28 -1.41 -10.45
N GLU A 3 4.92 -0.36 -9.95
CA GLU A 3 5.84 -0.44 -8.81
C GLU A 3 5.14 -0.75 -7.47
N ILE A 4 3.97 -0.17 -7.19
CA ILE A 4 3.19 -0.45 -5.97
C ILE A 4 2.85 -1.95 -5.91
N TYR A 5 2.40 -2.51 -7.03
CA TYR A 5 2.12 -3.95 -7.13
C TYR A 5 3.37 -4.82 -6.92
N ARG A 6 4.56 -4.37 -7.33
CA ARG A 6 5.83 -5.07 -7.05
C ARG A 6 6.17 -5.03 -5.56
N LEU A 7 5.96 -3.90 -4.89
CA LEU A 7 6.15 -3.79 -3.43
C LEU A 7 5.23 -4.76 -2.68
N ILE A 8 3.95 -4.81 -3.03
CA ILE A 8 2.98 -5.69 -2.39
C ILE A 8 3.35 -7.17 -2.59
N ARG A 9 3.86 -7.55 -3.77
CA ARG A 9 4.38 -8.92 -4.00
C ARG A 9 5.60 -9.26 -3.15
N ARG A 10 6.48 -8.29 -2.88
CA ARG A 10 7.62 -8.49 -1.95
C ARG A 10 7.15 -8.76 -0.52
N LEU A 11 5.95 -8.34 -0.14
CA LEU A 11 5.33 -8.67 1.14
C LEU A 11 4.64 -10.05 1.17
N GLY A 12 4.81 -10.88 0.14
CA GLY A 12 4.19 -12.21 0.06
C GLY A 12 2.69 -12.18 -0.27
N ILE A 13 2.20 -11.05 -0.76
CA ILE A 13 0.78 -10.86 -1.09
C ILE A 13 0.61 -10.97 -2.61
N HIS A 14 -0.25 -11.89 -3.03
CA HIS A 14 -0.45 -12.24 -4.44
C HIS A 14 -1.80 -11.74 -4.98
N SER A 15 -1.91 -11.61 -6.29
CA SER A 15 -3.08 -11.01 -6.98
C SER A 15 -4.37 -11.82 -6.92
N ASN A 16 -4.33 -13.06 -6.42
CA ASN A 16 -5.54 -13.86 -6.20
C ASN A 16 -6.33 -13.43 -4.95
N LEU A 17 -5.78 -12.52 -4.13
CA LEU A 17 -6.45 -11.95 -2.96
C LEU A 17 -7.02 -10.58 -3.30
N SER A 18 -8.30 -10.32 -3.02
CA SER A 18 -8.89 -8.99 -3.25
C SER A 18 -8.14 -7.88 -2.49
N GLY A 19 -7.63 -8.20 -1.29
CA GLY A 19 -6.78 -7.30 -0.50
C GLY A 19 -5.51 -6.83 -1.22
N TYR A 20 -4.98 -7.57 -2.19
CA TYR A 20 -3.86 -7.14 -3.04
C TYR A 20 -4.20 -5.88 -3.84
N HIS A 21 -5.37 -5.88 -4.48
CA HIS A 21 -5.82 -4.75 -5.30
C HIS A 21 -6.28 -3.58 -4.42
N PHE A 22 -6.96 -3.86 -3.31
CA PHE A 22 -7.37 -2.81 -2.38
C PHE A 22 -6.17 -2.12 -1.74
N LEU A 23 -5.13 -2.87 -1.34
CA LEU A 23 -3.92 -2.29 -0.79
C LEU A 23 -3.19 -1.43 -1.82
N ALA A 24 -3.10 -1.89 -3.08
CA ALA A 24 -2.49 -1.11 -4.14
C ALA A 24 -3.20 0.23 -4.36
N ARG A 25 -4.54 0.20 -4.38
CA ARG A 25 -5.35 1.41 -4.53
C ARG A 25 -5.24 2.33 -3.32
N ALA A 26 -5.23 1.78 -2.11
CA ALA A 26 -5.05 2.55 -0.88
C ALA A 26 -3.70 3.28 -0.86
N VAL A 27 -2.63 2.59 -1.26
CA VAL A 27 -1.28 3.17 -1.34
C VAL A 27 -1.22 4.29 -2.38
N GLU A 28 -1.88 4.13 -3.53
CA GLU A 28 -1.96 5.19 -4.55
C GLU A 28 -2.70 6.43 -4.03
N LEU A 29 -3.91 6.25 -3.48
CA LEU A 29 -4.72 7.35 -2.94
C LEU A 29 -3.97 8.11 -1.84
N VAL A 30 -3.33 7.39 -0.92
CA VAL A 30 -2.54 8.00 0.15
C VAL A 30 -1.27 8.66 -0.38
N ALA A 31 -0.61 8.07 -1.38
CA ALA A 31 0.59 8.66 -1.96
C ALA A 31 0.31 10.02 -2.64
N ASP A 32 -0.90 10.19 -3.18
CA ASP A 32 -1.39 11.43 -3.78
C ASP A 32 -1.94 12.42 -2.75
N ASP A 33 -2.66 11.93 -1.73
CA ASP A 33 -3.21 12.73 -0.63
C ASP A 33 -2.97 12.06 0.74
N ASN A 34 -1.86 12.43 1.38
CA ASN A 34 -1.49 11.94 2.71
C ASN A 34 -2.53 12.26 3.79
N SER A 35 -3.45 13.22 3.58
CA SER A 35 -4.48 13.55 4.57
C SER A 35 -5.47 12.39 4.81
N LEU A 36 -5.58 11.47 3.85
CA LEU A 36 -6.44 10.28 3.94
C LEU A 36 -6.05 9.31 5.06
N LEU A 37 -4.77 9.34 5.50
CA LEU A 37 -4.27 8.55 6.63
C LEU A 37 -4.72 9.09 7.99
N MET A 38 -5.02 10.39 8.11
CA MET A 38 -5.39 10.97 9.41
C MET A 38 -6.66 10.31 9.95
N GLY A 39 -6.52 9.49 10.99
CA GLY A 39 -7.64 8.82 11.66
C GLY A 39 -8.32 7.73 10.83
N MET A 40 -7.62 7.08 9.89
CA MET A 40 -8.15 6.03 9.00
C MET A 40 -9.54 6.39 8.51
N THR A 41 -9.60 7.48 7.74
CA THR A 41 -10.88 8.09 7.38
C THR A 41 -11.79 7.07 6.69
N ARG A 42 -13.06 7.04 7.12
CA ARG A 42 -14.14 6.33 6.40
C ARG A 42 -14.11 6.63 4.90
N ARG A 43 -13.62 7.82 4.52
CA ARG A 43 -13.42 8.28 3.15
C ARG A 43 -12.50 7.37 2.33
N LEU A 44 -11.32 7.00 2.82
CA LEU A 44 -10.41 6.10 2.09
C LEU A 44 -11.11 4.78 1.74
N PHE A 45 -11.81 4.19 2.71
CA PHE A 45 -12.51 2.92 2.48
C PHE A 45 -13.75 3.08 1.59
N LEU A 46 -14.41 4.24 1.62
CA LEU A 46 -15.51 4.55 0.71
C LEU A 46 -15.03 4.69 -0.73
N GLU A 47 -13.91 5.38 -0.96
CA GLU A 47 -13.34 5.56 -2.31
C GLU A 47 -12.93 4.21 -2.92
N ILE A 48 -12.21 3.37 -2.16
CA ILE A 48 -11.85 2.02 -2.62
C ILE A 48 -13.11 1.16 -2.81
N ALA A 49 -14.10 1.28 -1.94
CA ALA A 49 -15.35 0.53 -2.07
C ALA A 49 -16.09 0.89 -3.37
N ASP A 50 -16.13 2.17 -3.72
CA ASP A 50 -16.75 2.65 -4.97
C ASP A 50 -15.99 2.13 -6.21
N ASP A 51 -14.66 2.28 -6.21
CA ASP A 51 -13.78 1.84 -7.32
C ASP A 51 -13.92 0.35 -7.66
N PHE A 52 -14.22 -0.48 -6.66
CA PHE A 52 -14.32 -1.93 -6.79
C PHE A 52 -15.75 -2.47 -6.70
N HIS A 53 -16.76 -1.60 -6.59
CA HIS A 53 -18.17 -1.97 -6.36
C HIS A 53 -18.37 -2.92 -5.16
N MET A 54 -17.68 -2.64 -4.07
CA MET A 54 -17.72 -3.39 -2.82
C MET A 54 -18.29 -2.55 -1.68
N SER A 55 -18.49 -3.16 -0.50
CA SER A 55 -18.81 -2.39 0.70
C SER A 55 -17.54 -1.95 1.44
N PRO A 56 -17.54 -0.81 2.15
CA PRO A 56 -16.39 -0.36 2.95
C PRO A 56 -15.95 -1.40 3.99
N GLY A 57 -16.89 -2.16 4.56
CA GLY A 57 -16.57 -3.25 5.49
C GLY A 57 -15.88 -4.44 4.82
N SER A 58 -16.16 -4.70 3.54
CA SER A 58 -15.42 -5.70 2.76
C SER A 58 -13.99 -5.24 2.48
N VAL A 59 -13.80 -3.95 2.17
CA VAL A 59 -12.47 -3.36 1.99
C VAL A 59 -11.65 -3.50 3.27
N ASP A 60 -12.20 -3.05 4.41
CA ASP A 60 -11.53 -3.17 5.73
C ASP A 60 -11.12 -4.61 6.03
N ARG A 61 -12.06 -5.56 5.89
CA ARG A 61 -11.80 -6.99 6.16
C ARG A 61 -10.67 -7.53 5.30
N ASN A 62 -10.65 -7.22 4.01
CA ASN A 62 -9.63 -7.70 3.10
C ASN A 62 -8.26 -7.07 3.38
N LEU A 63 -8.20 -5.78 3.73
CA LEU A 63 -6.95 -5.13 4.16
C LEU A 63 -6.42 -5.73 5.47
N ARG A 64 -7.30 -6.02 6.44
CA ARG A 64 -6.92 -6.73 7.66
C ARG A 64 -6.39 -8.13 7.37
N THR A 65 -6.97 -8.86 6.42
CA THR A 65 -6.43 -10.16 5.99
C THR A 65 -5.01 -10.03 5.45
N VAL A 66 -4.71 -8.97 4.69
CA VAL A 66 -3.34 -8.70 4.21
C VAL A 66 -2.38 -8.46 5.37
N VAL A 67 -2.75 -7.63 6.34
CA VAL A 67 -1.98 -7.40 7.58
C VAL A 67 -1.72 -8.72 8.32
N HIS A 68 -2.75 -9.55 8.49
CA HIS A 68 -2.63 -10.86 9.10
C HIS A 68 -1.61 -11.73 8.37
N MET A 69 -1.66 -11.75 7.04
CA MET A 69 -0.70 -12.52 6.25
C MET A 69 0.73 -12.00 6.39
N ILE A 70 0.93 -10.68 6.44
CA ILE A 70 2.27 -10.10 6.62
C ILE A 70 2.86 -10.51 7.97
N TRP A 71 2.06 -10.38 9.04
CA TRP A 71 2.49 -10.69 10.40
C TRP A 71 2.63 -12.20 10.65
N ASP A 72 1.56 -12.96 10.41
CA ASP A 72 1.45 -14.35 10.85
C ASP A 72 2.30 -15.31 9.99
N ARG A 73 2.61 -14.94 8.73
CA ARG A 73 3.46 -15.74 7.83
C ARG A 73 4.93 -15.31 7.84
N GLY A 74 5.30 -14.39 8.74
CA GLY A 74 6.67 -13.96 8.92
C GLY A 74 7.21 -13.04 7.83
N TYR A 75 6.37 -12.41 7.00
CA TYR A 75 6.80 -11.38 6.03
C TYR A 75 7.03 -10.01 6.68
N ILE A 76 6.96 -9.92 8.01
CA ILE A 76 7.21 -8.68 8.75
C ILE A 76 8.59 -8.09 8.44
N HIS A 77 9.63 -8.92 8.30
CA HIS A 77 10.98 -8.48 7.92
C HIS A 77 11.01 -7.75 6.56
N ASN A 78 10.13 -8.11 5.62
CA ASN A 78 10.03 -7.41 4.34
C ASN A 78 9.36 -6.05 4.52
N LEU A 79 8.38 -5.92 5.43
CA LEU A 79 7.78 -4.64 5.75
C LEU A 79 8.77 -3.74 6.51
N GLU A 80 9.51 -4.27 7.48
CA GLU A 80 10.58 -3.58 8.21
C GLU A 80 11.67 -3.06 7.28
N ALA A 81 12.06 -3.84 6.27
CA ALA A 81 13.02 -3.42 5.25
C ALA A 81 12.53 -2.23 4.41
N LEU A 82 11.21 -2.08 4.24
CA LEU A 82 10.61 -0.92 3.59
C LEU A 82 10.46 0.26 4.57
N ALA A 83 10.14 -0.03 5.83
CA ALA A 83 9.93 0.97 6.87
C ALA A 83 11.24 1.61 7.34
N GLY A 84 12.35 0.88 7.30
CA GLY A 84 13.67 1.31 7.80
C GLY A 84 13.82 1.19 9.32
N TYR A 85 12.90 0.49 9.99
CA TYR A 85 12.93 0.25 11.44
C TYR A 85 12.24 -1.08 11.79
N THR A 86 12.52 -1.59 12.99
CA THR A 86 11.94 -2.82 13.53
C THR A 86 10.50 -2.58 14.01
N ILE A 87 9.59 -3.52 13.71
CA ILE A 87 8.18 -3.48 14.07
C ILE A 87 7.89 -4.65 15.02
N ASP A 88 7.73 -4.35 16.31
CA ASP A 88 7.57 -5.32 17.39
C ASP A 88 6.10 -5.63 17.76
N TYR A 89 5.14 -4.99 17.08
CA TYR A 89 3.71 -5.24 17.22
C TYR A 89 3.04 -5.45 15.86
N LYS A 90 1.89 -6.12 15.85
CA LYS A 90 1.12 -6.32 14.63
C LYS A 90 0.64 -4.98 14.07
N PRO A 91 1.13 -4.51 12.91
CA PRO A 91 0.76 -3.21 12.38
C PRO A 91 -0.72 -3.20 11.99
N SER A 92 -1.35 -2.03 12.05
CA SER A 92 -2.68 -1.80 11.48
C SER A 92 -2.63 -1.73 9.96
N SER A 93 -3.80 -1.87 9.31
CA SER A 93 -3.91 -1.68 7.86
C SER A 93 -3.40 -0.29 7.44
N GLY A 94 -3.69 0.74 8.24
CA GLY A 94 -3.24 2.11 8.01
C GLY A 94 -1.72 2.24 8.05
N GLU A 95 -1.05 1.64 9.04
CA GLU A 95 0.42 1.67 9.12
C GLU A 95 1.09 0.95 7.95
N VAL A 96 0.53 -0.18 7.50
CA VAL A 96 1.03 -0.88 6.30
C VAL A 96 0.87 0.01 5.05
N ILE A 97 -0.27 0.70 4.91
CA ILE A 97 -0.51 1.62 3.79
C ILE A 97 0.47 2.80 3.85
N ASP A 98 0.66 3.40 5.03
CA ASP A 98 1.58 4.53 5.25
C ASP A 98 3.03 4.16 4.88
N ILE A 99 3.55 3.04 5.40
CA ILE A 99 4.91 2.57 5.09
C ILE A 99 5.10 2.39 3.58
N LEU A 100 4.13 1.75 2.92
CA LEU A 100 4.19 1.52 1.47
C LEU A 100 4.10 2.82 0.67
N ALA A 101 3.21 3.74 1.05
CA ALA A 101 3.03 5.02 0.38
C ALA A 101 4.27 5.93 0.57
N ALA A 102 4.81 5.99 1.78
CA ALA A 102 6.03 6.72 2.10
C ALA A 102 7.22 6.18 1.27
N TYR A 103 7.42 4.86 1.25
CA TYR A 103 8.47 4.24 0.44
C TYR A 103 8.28 4.53 -1.05
N TYR A 104 7.05 4.38 -1.57
CA TYR A 104 6.74 4.66 -2.97
C TYR A 104 7.04 6.12 -3.33
N ASN A 105 6.58 7.06 -2.51
CA ASN A 105 6.78 8.49 -2.73
C ASN A 105 8.26 8.91 -2.68
N HIS A 106 9.02 8.35 -1.74
CA HIS A 106 10.41 8.73 -1.54
C HIS A 106 11.35 8.10 -2.57
N TYR A 107 11.16 6.81 -2.89
CA TYR A 107 12.13 6.04 -3.65
C TYR A 107 11.71 5.66 -5.07
N LEU A 108 10.41 5.64 -5.39
CA LEU A 108 9.93 5.09 -6.67
C LEU A 108 9.18 6.09 -7.54
N ARG A 109 8.50 7.08 -6.95
CA ARG A 109 7.76 8.09 -7.72
C ARG A 109 8.67 9.14 -8.36
N LYS A 110 9.84 9.39 -7.79
CA LYS A 110 10.84 10.33 -8.31
C LYS A 110 11.87 9.70 -9.26
N VAL A 111 11.85 8.38 -9.41
CA VAL A 111 12.76 7.69 -10.32
C VAL A 111 12.13 7.72 -11.71
N PRO A 112 12.72 8.43 -12.69
CA PRO A 112 12.21 8.39 -14.06
C PRO A 112 12.20 6.94 -14.52
N ASN A 113 11.10 6.56 -15.17
CA ASN A 113 10.94 5.22 -15.72
C ASN A 113 12.15 4.94 -16.64
N PRO A 114 12.84 3.78 -16.55
CA PRO A 114 13.95 3.49 -17.46
C PRO A 114 13.42 3.47 -18.91
N GLY A 115 13.60 4.60 -19.62
CA GLY A 115 13.03 4.84 -20.95
C GLY A 115 12.31 6.19 -21.13
N GLU A 116 11.99 6.93 -20.06
CA GLU A 116 11.50 8.31 -20.16
C GLU A 116 12.68 9.28 -20.08
N ILE A 117 12.93 10.00 -21.17
CA ILE A 117 13.85 11.14 -21.18
C ILE A 117 13.21 12.23 -20.32
N PRO A 118 13.89 12.77 -19.29
CA PRO A 118 13.36 13.88 -18.51
C PRO A 118 12.97 15.04 -19.43
N ALA A 119 11.77 15.60 -19.24
CA ALA A 119 11.25 16.70 -20.07
C ALA A 119 12.16 17.95 -20.06
N GLU A 120 13.03 18.07 -19.05
CA GLU A 120 14.02 19.14 -18.91
C GLU A 120 15.27 18.95 -19.81
N LEU A 121 15.40 17.78 -20.43
CA LEU A 121 16.48 17.42 -21.36
C LEU A 121 15.97 17.19 -22.80
N SER A 122 14.74 17.66 -23.10
CA SER A 122 14.11 17.63 -24.43
C SER A 122 14.11 19.03 -25.05
#